data_AF-W9C2K6-F1
#
_entry.id   AF-W9C2K6-F1
#
_cell.length_a   1.000
_cell.length_b   1.000
_cell.length_c   1.000
_cell.angle_alpha   90.00
_cell.angle_beta   90.00
_cell.angle_gamma   90.00
#
_symmetry.space_group_name_H-M   'P 1'
#
loop_
_entity.id
_entity.type
_entity.pdbx_description
1 polymer ?
#
loop_
_entity_poly.entity_id
_entity_poly.type
_entity_poly.pdbx_seq_one_letter_code
_entity_poly.pdbx_strand_id
1 'polypeptide(L)'
;MSLSTSFMEFWLGSHAHTSGADQIPATSESKLSNAKPVVGDPTCDVKNNVIDERRRVRSPTQPVCEKGDVMLSYLRTWHAGMPNEGDDYRIMIALGYQAQWYPNHTLRSKLPLSQGNFFMKYGGQLVEVRAELLSDDSDFGKLNHLFIFRPTEGIKAP
;
A
#
# COMPACT_ATOMS: atom_id res chain seq x y z
N MET A 1 26.67 -14.36 2.49
CA MET A 1 25.85 -13.12 2.52
C MET A 1 24.59 -13.42 1.74
N SER A 2 23.46 -13.57 2.43
CA SER A 2 22.19 -13.93 1.79
C SER A 2 21.69 -12.74 0.98
N LEU A 3 21.48 -12.95 -0.32
CA LEU A 3 20.97 -11.95 -1.23
C LEU A 3 19.53 -11.60 -0.84
N SER A 4 19.35 -10.39 -0.32
CA SER A 4 18.25 -9.49 -0.66
C SER A 4 16.87 -10.11 -0.89
N THR A 5 16.07 -10.18 0.15
CA THR A 5 14.68 -10.60 0.03
C THR A 5 13.82 -9.46 -0.51
N SER A 6 13.60 -9.43 -1.82
CA SER A 6 12.56 -8.60 -2.45
C SER A 6 11.21 -9.31 -2.34
N PHE A 7 10.28 -8.76 -1.54
CA PHE A 7 8.93 -9.33 -1.38
C PHE A 7 7.82 -8.50 -2.01
N MET A 8 8.15 -7.58 -2.91
CA MET A 8 7.12 -6.82 -3.61
C MET A 8 7.43 -6.85 -5.08
N GLU A 9 6.55 -7.49 -5.84
CA GLU A 9 6.63 -7.38 -7.29
C GLU A 9 6.02 -6.07 -7.75
N PHE A 10 6.63 -5.46 -8.74
CA PHE A 10 6.18 -4.22 -9.36
C PHE A 10 6.02 -4.42 -10.86
N TRP A 11 4.92 -3.92 -11.39
CA TRP A 11 4.59 -3.95 -12.81
C TRP A 11 4.97 -2.62 -13.44
N LEU A 12 6.24 -2.50 -13.81
CA LEU A 12 6.83 -1.26 -14.30
C LEU A 12 6.05 -0.69 -15.47
N GLY A 13 5.66 0.58 -15.36
CA GLY A 13 4.89 1.32 -16.36
C GLY A 13 3.37 1.11 -16.34
N SER A 14 2.82 0.25 -15.47
CA SER A 14 1.36 0.05 -15.43
C SER A 14 0.60 1.33 -15.05
N HIS A 15 1.18 2.19 -14.21
CA HIS A 15 0.59 3.48 -13.82
C HIS A 15 0.27 4.42 -14.99
N ALA A 16 0.94 4.27 -16.14
CA ALA A 16 0.79 5.13 -17.31
C ALA A 16 -0.19 4.57 -18.36
N HIS A 17 -0.44 3.25 -18.35
CA HIS A 17 -1.15 2.56 -19.44
C HIS A 17 -2.38 1.79 -18.96
N THR A 18 -2.84 2.06 -17.74
CA THR A 18 -3.95 1.35 -17.11
C THR A 18 -4.82 2.33 -16.34
N SER A 19 -6.05 1.92 -16.05
CA SER A 19 -7.05 2.71 -15.34
C SER A 19 -7.82 1.84 -14.35
N GLY A 20 -8.72 2.46 -13.57
CA GLY A 20 -9.64 1.69 -12.70
C GLY A 20 -10.54 0.72 -13.48
N ALA A 21 -10.76 0.94 -14.79
CA ALA A 21 -11.52 0.00 -15.61
C ALA A 21 -10.83 -1.36 -15.78
N ASP A 22 -9.51 -1.43 -15.52
CA ASP A 22 -8.72 -2.66 -15.59
C ASP A 22 -8.76 -3.46 -14.27
N GLN A 23 -9.36 -2.88 -13.23
CA GLN A 23 -9.52 -3.51 -11.92
C GLN A 23 -10.86 -4.26 -11.80
N ILE A 24 -10.92 -5.21 -10.88
CA ILE A 24 -12.14 -5.94 -10.57
C ILE A 24 -13.10 -4.96 -9.90
N PRO A 25 -14.36 -4.83 -10.36
CA PRO A 25 -15.33 -3.98 -9.69
C PRO A 25 -15.75 -4.60 -8.35
N ALA A 26 -15.91 -3.76 -7.34
CA ALA A 26 -16.38 -4.18 -6.03
C ALA A 26 -17.83 -4.70 -6.10
N THR A 27 -18.08 -5.80 -5.39
CA THR A 27 -19.39 -6.42 -5.22
C THR A 27 -19.93 -6.20 -3.81
N SER A 28 -21.16 -6.62 -3.53
CA SER A 28 -21.76 -6.60 -2.18
C SER A 28 -20.97 -7.43 -1.16
N GLU A 29 -20.21 -8.42 -1.63
CA GLU A 29 -19.40 -9.31 -0.81
C GLU A 29 -17.97 -8.78 -0.62
N SER A 30 -17.57 -7.75 -1.35
CA SER A 30 -16.23 -7.17 -1.28
C SER A 30 -15.98 -6.57 0.10
N LYS A 31 -14.81 -6.86 0.68
CA LYS A 31 -14.41 -6.38 2.01
C LYS A 31 -13.10 -5.62 1.90
N LEU A 32 -13.04 -4.45 2.54
CA LEU A 32 -11.79 -3.75 2.82
C LEU A 32 -11.58 -3.72 4.33
N SER A 33 -10.32 -3.77 4.77
CA SER A 33 -9.97 -3.80 6.20
C SER A 33 -10.48 -2.58 6.97
N ASN A 34 -10.43 -1.40 6.33
CA ASN A 34 -10.68 -0.11 6.99
C ASN A 34 -11.74 0.73 6.28
N ALA A 35 -12.51 0.16 5.33
CA ALA A 35 -13.51 0.90 4.57
C ALA A 35 -14.64 -0.03 4.10
N LYS A 36 -15.78 0.57 3.75
CA LYS A 36 -16.85 -0.12 3.01
C LYS A 36 -16.67 0.20 1.52
N PRO A 37 -16.36 -0.79 0.66
CA PRO A 37 -16.27 -0.54 -0.77
C PRO A 37 -17.65 -0.15 -1.31
N VAL A 38 -17.67 0.74 -2.29
CA VAL A 38 -18.89 1.11 -3.03
C VAL A 38 -19.05 0.11 -4.17
N VAL A 39 -20.23 -0.51 -4.29
CA VAL A 39 -20.48 -1.50 -5.35
C VAL A 39 -20.30 -0.84 -6.72
N GLY A 40 -19.51 -1.48 -7.58
CA GLY A 40 -19.16 -0.99 -8.91
C GLY A 40 -17.87 -0.15 -8.96
N ASP A 41 -17.38 0.37 -7.83
CA ASP A 41 -16.08 1.05 -7.79
C ASP A 41 -14.94 0.03 -8.00
N PRO A 42 -13.81 0.45 -8.59
CA PRO A 42 -12.68 -0.45 -8.79
C PRO A 42 -12.03 -0.86 -7.45
N THR A 43 -11.75 -2.15 -7.29
CA THR A 43 -10.93 -2.67 -6.18
C THR A 43 -9.43 -2.53 -6.50
N CYS A 44 -8.57 -2.94 -5.57
CA CYS A 44 -7.12 -2.99 -5.83
C CYS A 44 -6.71 -4.13 -6.78
N ASP A 45 -7.55 -5.14 -6.97
CA ASP A 45 -7.23 -6.33 -7.76
C ASP A 45 -7.39 -6.05 -9.25
N VAL A 46 -6.39 -6.44 -10.04
CA VAL A 46 -6.39 -6.29 -11.50
C VAL A 46 -7.02 -7.52 -12.15
N LYS A 47 -7.80 -7.34 -13.23
CA LYS A 47 -8.40 -8.45 -13.97
C LYS A 47 -7.33 -9.38 -14.56
N ASN A 48 -7.52 -10.69 -14.42
CA ASN A 48 -6.55 -11.71 -14.86
C ASN A 48 -6.15 -11.59 -16.34
N ASN A 49 -7.11 -11.35 -17.24
CA ASN A 49 -6.81 -11.20 -18.66
C ASN A 49 -5.91 -9.99 -18.94
N VAL A 50 -6.08 -8.90 -18.20
CA VAL A 50 -5.25 -7.69 -18.32
C VAL A 50 -3.84 -7.95 -17.78
N ILE A 51 -3.72 -8.70 -16.68
CA ILE A 51 -2.43 -9.17 -16.16
C ILE A 51 -1.70 -9.99 -17.24
N ASP A 52 -2.38 -10.96 -17.85
CA ASP A 52 -1.79 -11.84 -18.87
C ASP A 52 -1.35 -11.07 -20.13
N GLU A 53 -2.17 -10.13 -20.59
CA GLU A 53 -1.81 -9.23 -21.69
C GLU A 53 -0.57 -8.39 -21.35
N ARG A 54 -0.51 -7.85 -20.12
CA ARG A 54 0.63 -7.09 -19.66
C ARG A 54 1.89 -7.95 -19.60
N ARG A 55 1.83 -9.21 -19.14
CA ARG A 55 3.00 -10.13 -19.10
C ARG A 55 3.63 -10.30 -20.47
N ARG A 56 2.83 -10.32 -21.55
CA ARG A 56 3.33 -10.43 -22.94
C ARG A 56 4.14 -9.21 -23.37
N VAL A 57 3.83 -8.04 -22.84
CA VAL A 57 4.57 -6.79 -23.11
C VAL A 57 5.76 -6.66 -22.17
N ARG A 58 5.52 -6.83 -20.86
CA ARG A 58 6.52 -6.72 -19.81
C ARG A 58 6.07 -7.43 -18.53
N SER A 59 6.80 -8.48 -18.16
CA SER A 59 6.66 -9.18 -16.88
C SER A 59 6.96 -8.27 -15.67
N PRO A 60 6.45 -8.61 -14.47
CA PRO A 60 6.78 -7.90 -13.24
C PRO A 60 8.27 -8.01 -12.90
N THR A 61 8.73 -7.10 -12.05
CA THR A 61 10.10 -7.09 -11.51
C THR A 61 10.04 -7.02 -9.99
N GLN A 62 10.93 -7.74 -9.32
CA GLN A 62 11.08 -7.72 -7.86
C GLN A 62 12.43 -7.07 -7.52
N PRO A 63 12.46 -5.76 -7.17
CA PRO A 63 13.71 -5.06 -6.91
C PRO A 63 14.30 -5.49 -5.57
N VAL A 64 15.60 -5.76 -5.58
CA VAL A 64 16.40 -5.98 -4.38
C VAL A 64 16.56 -4.68 -3.60
N CYS A 65 16.28 -4.71 -2.30
CA CYS A 65 16.46 -3.57 -1.41
C CYS A 65 17.11 -4.00 -0.09
N GLU A 66 17.99 -3.15 0.42
CA GLU A 66 18.64 -3.29 1.71
C GLU A 66 18.01 -2.36 2.76
N LYS A 67 18.31 -2.62 4.03
CA LYS A 67 17.83 -1.76 5.12
C LYS A 67 18.44 -0.36 4.96
N GLY A 68 17.58 0.65 4.85
CA GLY A 68 17.97 2.04 4.62
C GLY A 68 17.63 2.53 3.22
N ASP A 69 17.35 1.62 2.28
CA ASP A 69 16.87 2.00 0.95
C ASP A 69 15.47 2.63 1.03
N VAL A 70 15.27 3.63 0.17
CA VAL A 70 13.97 4.30 0.00
C VAL A 70 13.45 4.01 -1.40
N MET A 71 12.30 3.35 -1.47
CA MET A 71 11.57 3.13 -2.72
C MET A 71 10.51 4.20 -2.92
N LEU A 72 10.53 4.84 -4.09
CA LEU A 72 9.49 5.75 -4.55
C LEU A 72 8.70 5.07 -5.67
N SER A 73 7.41 4.86 -5.44
CA SER A 73 6.50 4.28 -6.42
C SER A 73 5.28 5.18 -6.63
N TYR A 74 4.85 5.30 -7.87
CA TYR A 74 3.58 5.96 -8.17
C TYR A 74 2.40 5.10 -7.66
N LEU A 75 1.41 5.71 -7.01
CA LEU A 75 0.30 5.01 -6.33
C LEU A 75 -0.46 4.01 -7.21
N ARG A 76 -0.66 4.34 -8.50
CA ARG A 76 -1.33 3.46 -9.49
C ARG A 76 -0.43 2.37 -10.08
N THR A 77 0.85 2.28 -9.69
CA THR A 77 1.72 1.20 -10.15
C THR A 77 1.23 -0.10 -9.52
N TRP A 78 0.95 -1.11 -10.33
CA TRP A 78 0.48 -2.38 -9.82
C TRP A 78 1.63 -3.07 -9.11
N HIS A 79 1.29 -3.69 -8.00
CA HIS A 79 2.23 -4.38 -7.16
C HIS A 79 1.53 -5.46 -6.37
N ALA A 80 2.28 -6.46 -5.95
CA ALA A 80 1.78 -7.49 -5.06
C ALA A 80 2.84 -7.84 -4.01
N GLY A 81 2.39 -8.07 -2.78
CA GLY A 81 3.23 -8.66 -1.74
C GLY A 81 3.45 -10.15 -2.06
N MET A 82 4.70 -10.57 -2.05
CA MET A 82 5.11 -11.95 -2.29
C MET A 82 5.35 -12.69 -0.96
N PRO A 83 5.16 -14.02 -0.91
CA PRO A 83 5.37 -14.81 0.30
C PRO A 83 6.76 -14.61 0.92
N ASN A 84 6.81 -14.49 2.25
CA ASN A 84 8.07 -14.50 3.01
C ASN A 84 8.43 -15.92 3.43
N GLU A 85 9.41 -16.51 2.74
CA GLU A 85 9.92 -17.85 3.01
C GLU A 85 11.07 -17.86 4.04
N GLY A 86 11.52 -16.69 4.51
CA GLY A 86 12.56 -16.56 5.51
C GLY A 86 12.03 -16.62 6.94
N ASP A 87 12.93 -16.94 7.89
CA ASP A 87 12.61 -17.00 9.32
C ASP A 87 12.47 -15.62 9.99
N ASP A 88 12.98 -14.57 9.33
CA ASP A 88 12.98 -13.20 9.84
C ASP A 88 11.73 -12.41 9.39
N TYR A 89 11.21 -11.57 10.30
CA TYR A 89 10.15 -10.62 9.95
C TYR A 89 10.68 -9.51 9.03
N ARG A 90 9.91 -9.21 7.99
CA ARG A 90 10.17 -8.10 7.07
C ARG A 90 9.22 -6.94 7.32
N ILE A 91 9.76 -5.85 7.87
CA ILE A 91 8.98 -4.65 8.22
C ILE A 91 9.26 -3.55 7.19
N MET A 92 8.20 -3.00 6.61
CA MET A 92 8.26 -1.85 5.68
C MET A 92 7.44 -0.69 6.24
N ILE A 93 7.97 0.52 6.12
CA ILE A 93 7.23 1.75 6.41
C ILE A 93 6.75 2.32 5.07
N ALA A 94 5.44 2.46 4.91
CA ALA A 94 4.83 3.06 3.73
C ALA A 94 4.34 4.47 4.04
N LEU A 95 4.71 5.43 3.20
CA LEU A 95 4.27 6.82 3.28
C LEU A 95 3.57 7.20 1.97
N GLY A 96 2.36 7.74 2.08
CA GLY A 96 1.59 8.22 0.93
C GLY A 96 1.75 9.73 0.75
N TYR A 97 2.21 10.15 -0.44
CA TYR A 97 2.25 11.55 -0.84
C TYR A 97 1.18 11.81 -1.89
N GLN A 98 0.46 12.93 -1.73
CA GLN A 98 -0.58 13.35 -2.66
C GLN A 98 -0.46 14.84 -2.94
N ALA A 99 -0.84 15.27 -4.13
CA ALA A 99 -0.90 16.67 -4.47
C ALA A 99 -1.98 17.37 -3.63
N GLN A 100 -1.71 18.60 -3.18
CA GLN A 100 -2.61 19.37 -2.31
C GLN A 100 -4.00 19.61 -2.95
N TRP A 101 -4.06 19.72 -4.28
CA TRP A 101 -5.30 19.92 -5.02
C TRP A 101 -6.10 18.62 -5.25
N TYR A 102 -5.54 17.44 -4.93
CA TYR A 102 -6.24 16.19 -5.09
C TYR A 102 -7.38 16.09 -4.05
N PRO A 103 -8.62 15.74 -4.44
CA PRO A 103 -9.81 15.86 -3.59
C PRO A 103 -9.92 14.72 -2.57
N ASN A 104 -8.92 14.60 -1.70
CA ASN A 104 -8.90 13.67 -0.60
C ASN A 104 -9.07 14.45 0.70
N HIS A 105 -10.29 14.58 1.20
CA HIS A 105 -10.57 15.40 2.39
C HIS A 105 -10.55 14.61 3.70
N THR A 106 -10.52 13.28 3.61
CA THR A 106 -10.74 12.38 4.75
C THR A 106 -9.48 11.66 5.23
N LEU A 107 -8.48 11.43 4.37
CA LEU A 107 -7.27 10.74 4.77
C LEU A 107 -6.35 11.66 5.58
N ARG A 108 -6.27 11.42 6.89
CA ARG A 108 -5.36 12.09 7.82
C ARG A 108 -4.66 11.07 8.71
N SER A 109 -3.38 11.26 8.96
CA SER A 109 -2.63 10.45 9.92
C SER A 109 -3.02 10.83 11.35
N LYS A 110 -3.41 9.86 12.17
CA LYS A 110 -3.66 10.08 13.60
C LYS A 110 -2.31 10.09 14.32
N LEU A 111 -1.96 11.19 14.98
CA LEU A 111 -0.67 11.38 15.66
C LEU A 111 -0.89 11.87 17.11
N PRO A 112 0.00 11.53 18.06
CA PRO A 112 -0.14 11.98 19.44
C PRO A 112 0.08 13.49 19.58
N LEU A 113 -0.80 14.12 20.35
CA LEU A 113 -0.82 15.57 20.57
C LEU A 113 0.48 16.04 21.23
N SER A 114 1.05 15.27 22.17
CA SER A 114 2.32 15.62 22.82
C SER A 114 3.50 15.73 21.84
N GLN A 115 3.44 15.04 20.69
CA GLN A 115 4.45 15.08 19.64
C GLN A 115 4.10 16.04 18.49
N GLY A 116 3.00 16.81 18.61
CA GLY A 116 2.54 17.71 17.57
C GLY A 116 3.64 18.68 17.10
N ASN A 117 4.39 19.27 18.03
CA ASN A 117 5.50 20.16 17.68
C ASN A 117 6.59 19.46 16.86
N PHE A 118 6.91 18.20 17.15
CA PHE A 118 7.91 17.44 16.41
C PHE A 118 7.48 17.25 14.94
N PHE A 119 6.25 16.79 14.71
CA PHE A 119 5.75 16.55 13.37
C PHE A 119 5.49 17.84 12.59
N MET A 120 4.89 18.84 13.23
CA MET A 120 4.49 20.08 12.56
C MET A 120 5.65 21.05 12.34
N LYS A 121 6.78 20.92 13.07
CA LYS A 121 7.99 21.72 12.84
C LYS A 121 8.44 21.70 11.38
N TYR A 122 8.25 20.58 10.68
CA TYR A 122 8.61 20.40 9.28
C TYR A 122 7.38 20.19 8.36
N GLY A 123 6.17 20.14 8.92
CA GLY A 123 4.96 19.69 8.23
C GLY A 123 4.22 20.75 7.41
N GLY A 124 4.88 21.82 6.98
CA GLY A 124 4.26 22.94 6.25
C GLY A 124 4.98 23.41 4.98
N GLN A 125 6.28 23.10 4.79
CA GLN A 125 7.06 23.45 3.61
C GLN A 125 8.21 22.43 3.45
N LEU A 126 8.48 21.79 2.31
CA LEU A 126 7.76 21.72 1.03
C LEU A 126 6.63 20.66 1.02
N VAL A 127 6.45 19.92 2.11
CA VAL A 127 5.48 18.82 2.22
C VAL A 127 4.57 19.06 3.42
N GLU A 128 3.26 19.09 3.18
CA GLU A 128 2.25 19.19 4.24
C GLU A 128 2.08 17.84 4.96
N VAL A 129 2.13 17.86 6.29
CA VAL A 129 1.75 16.70 7.11
C VAL A 129 0.26 16.82 7.46
N ARG A 130 -0.58 16.03 6.78
CA ARG A 130 -2.02 15.99 7.01
C ARG A 130 -2.34 15.07 8.17
N ALA A 131 -2.33 15.62 9.37
CA ALA A 131 -2.57 14.88 10.60
C ALA A 131 -3.83 15.33 11.35
N GLU A 132 -4.32 14.43 12.20
CA GLU A 132 -5.23 14.69 13.31
C GLU A 132 -4.43 14.45 14.60
N LEU A 133 -4.18 15.52 15.38
CA LEU A 133 -3.47 15.42 16.65
C LEU A 133 -4.45 15.03 17.74
N LEU A 134 -4.31 13.81 18.25
CA LEU A 134 -5.20 13.22 19.23
C LEU A 134 -4.52 13.17 20.60
N SER A 135 -5.33 13.23 21.67
CA SER A 135 -4.82 13.07 23.04
C SER A 135 -4.02 11.77 23.18
N ASP A 136 -2.97 11.77 24.00
CA ASP A 136 -2.03 10.64 24.10
C ASP A 136 -2.68 9.34 24.64
N ASP A 137 -3.81 9.46 25.34
CA ASP A 137 -4.66 8.36 25.81
C ASP A 137 -5.64 7.82 24.74
N SER A 138 -5.66 8.44 23.55
CA SER A 138 -6.51 8.00 22.43
C SER A 138 -6.07 6.63 21.93
N ASP A 139 -7.05 5.83 21.50
CA ASP A 139 -6.76 4.59 20.79
C ASP A 139 -6.27 4.92 19.36
N PHE A 140 -4.95 4.91 19.18
CA PHE A 140 -4.31 5.05 17.87
C PHE A 140 -4.56 3.86 16.94
N GLY A 141 -5.33 2.86 17.39
CA GLY A 141 -5.57 1.64 16.66
C GLY A 141 -4.31 0.80 16.68
N LYS A 142 -4.25 -0.17 17.59
CA LYS A 142 -3.32 -1.31 17.43
C LYS A 142 -3.87 -2.22 16.34
N LEU A 143 -3.76 -1.78 15.09
CA LEU A 143 -4.11 -2.57 13.92
C LEU A 143 -3.10 -3.72 13.84
N ASN A 144 -3.49 -4.87 14.39
CA ASN A 144 -2.78 -6.16 14.42
C ASN A 144 -1.83 -6.38 15.62
N HIS A 145 -2.38 -6.89 16.74
CA HIS A 145 -1.61 -7.79 17.63
C HIS A 145 -1.40 -9.17 16.98
N LEU A 146 -2.19 -9.47 15.95
CA LEU A 146 -2.14 -10.69 15.17
C LEU A 146 -1.48 -10.35 13.83
N PHE A 147 -0.15 -10.47 13.76
CA PHE A 147 0.59 -10.60 12.50
C PHE A 147 0.27 -11.95 11.82
N ILE A 148 -1.01 -12.33 11.78
CA ILE A 148 -1.45 -13.46 10.98
C ILE A 148 -1.55 -12.93 9.57
N PHE A 149 -0.48 -13.14 8.80
CA PHE A 149 -0.53 -13.09 7.35
C PHE A 149 -1.57 -14.12 6.92
N ARG A 150 -2.82 -13.70 6.74
CA ARG A 150 -3.81 -14.58 6.12
C ARG A 150 -3.31 -14.81 4.70
N PRO A 151 -3.09 -16.07 4.28
CA PRO A 151 -2.92 -16.36 2.88
C PRO A 151 -4.10 -15.72 2.15
N THR A 152 -3.85 -15.03 1.04
CA THR A 152 -4.92 -14.64 0.13
C THR A 152 -5.71 -15.92 -0.17
N GLU A 153 -6.96 -15.97 0.26
CA GLU A 153 -7.76 -17.18 0.19
C GLU A 153 -7.72 -17.75 -1.24
N GLY A 154 -7.35 -19.03 -1.38
CA GLY A 154 -7.46 -19.76 -2.65
C GLY A 154 -6.19 -20.36 -3.24
N ILE A 155 -4.99 -20.06 -2.74
CA ILE A 155 -3.78 -20.74 -3.22
C ILE A 155 -3.50 -21.95 -2.33
N LYS A 156 -3.90 -23.14 -2.79
CA LYS A 156 -3.24 -24.38 -2.35
C LYS A 156 -1.83 -24.36 -2.94
N ALA A 157 -0.82 -24.27 -2.09
CA ALA A 157 0.56 -24.55 -2.50
C ALA A 157 0.64 -25.98 -3.08
N PRO A 158 1.53 -26.24 -4.05
CA PRO A 158 1.75 -27.57 -4.63
C PRO A 158 2.14 -28.62 -3.57
#